data_AF-A0A420XTR1-F1
#
_entry.id   AF-A0A420XTR1-F1
#
_cell.length_a   1.000
_cell.length_b   1.000
_cell.length_c   1.000
_cell.angle_alpha   90.00
_cell.angle_beta   90.00
_cell.angle_gamma   90.00
#
_symmetry.space_group_name_H-M   'P 1'
#
loop_
_entity.id
_entity.type
_entity.pdbx_description
1 polymer ?
#
loop_
_entity_poly.entity_id
_entity_poly.type
_entity_poly.pdbx_seq_one_letter_code
_entity_poly.pdbx_strand_id
1 'polypeptide(L)'
;MSPERSPAVGAEWSHAWSAALDDLELEVDRAEAMLRADALPAAGLPGETTWRPPALPPIPPDMVERARGIHARQLDVAARMTRRLGDLGRQSALTDRIETGRVRPRAQLVDRAC
;
A
#
# COMPACT_ATOMS: atom_id res chain seq x y z
N MET A 1 -7.08 15.91 -41.33
CA MET A 1 -6.71 17.10 -40.54
C MET A 1 -6.64 16.67 -39.09
N SER A 2 -5.44 16.29 -38.62
CA SER A 2 -5.23 15.94 -37.22
C SER A 2 -5.12 17.24 -36.42
N PRO A 3 -5.86 17.40 -35.32
CA PRO A 3 -5.69 18.57 -34.47
C PRO A 3 -4.31 18.45 -33.81
N GLU A 4 -3.40 19.34 -34.17
CA GLU A 4 -2.15 19.53 -33.42
C GLU A 4 -2.54 19.85 -31.97
N ARG A 5 -2.14 19.00 -31.01
CA ARG A 5 -2.33 19.31 -29.59
C ARG A 5 -1.64 20.63 -29.31
N SER A 6 -2.42 21.62 -28.87
CA SER A 6 -1.86 22.90 -28.46
C SER A 6 -0.87 22.67 -27.31
N PRO A 7 0.35 23.25 -27.34
CA PRO A 7 1.39 22.99 -26.35
C PRO A 7 0.95 23.32 -24.92
N ALA A 8 0.02 24.27 -24.76
CA ALA A 8 -0.58 24.63 -23.47
C ALA A 8 -1.32 23.45 -22.79
N VAL A 9 -2.04 22.63 -23.56
CA VAL A 9 -2.74 21.45 -23.05
C VAL A 9 -1.75 20.38 -22.60
N GLY A 10 -0.61 20.23 -23.29
CA GLY A 10 0.45 19.32 -22.88
C GLY A 10 1.09 19.70 -21.53
N ALA A 11 1.31 21.00 -21.31
CA ALA A 11 1.83 21.52 -20.05
C ALA A 11 0.84 21.33 -18.88
N GLU A 12 -0.45 21.57 -19.13
CA GLU A 12 -1.51 21.35 -18.13
C GLU A 12 -1.57 19.89 -17.65
N TRP A 13 -1.50 18.93 -18.58
CA TRP A 13 -1.47 17.52 -18.22
C TRP A 13 -0.21 17.10 -17.47
N SER A 14 0.94 17.67 -17.84
CA SER A 14 2.20 17.41 -17.14
C SER A 14 2.12 17.91 -15.70
N HIS A 15 1.54 19.09 -15.48
CA HIS A 15 1.30 19.60 -14.13
C HIS A 15 0.33 18.72 -13.33
N ALA A 16 -0.78 18.28 -13.95
CA ALA A 16 -1.73 17.38 -13.30
C ALA A 16 -1.10 16.03 -12.91
N TRP A 17 -0.23 15.48 -13.77
CA TRP A 17 0.54 14.27 -13.45
C TRP A 17 1.51 14.50 -12.30
N SER A 18 2.23 15.63 -12.28
CA SER A 18 3.12 15.97 -11.17
C SER A 18 2.36 16.00 -9.85
N ALA A 19 1.23 16.70 -9.79
CA ALA A 19 0.41 16.80 -8.58
C ALA A 19 -0.10 15.43 -8.12
N ALA A 20 -0.57 14.60 -9.05
CA ALA A 20 -1.03 13.24 -8.71
C ALA A 20 0.10 12.34 -8.18
N LEU A 21 1.32 12.49 -8.69
CA LEU A 21 2.49 11.78 -8.18
C LEU A 21 2.97 12.33 -6.83
N ASP A 22 2.86 13.64 -6.59
CA ASP A 22 3.16 14.26 -5.30
C ASP A 22 2.23 13.73 -4.20
N ASP A 23 0.92 13.67 -4.48
CA ASP A 23 -0.07 13.11 -3.56
C ASP A 23 0.22 11.63 -3.27
N LEU A 24 0.53 10.85 -4.30
CA LEU A 24 0.84 9.43 -4.14
C LEU A 24 2.11 9.19 -3.31
N GLU A 25 3.15 10.00 -3.54
CA GLU A 25 4.40 9.94 -2.79
C GLU A 25 4.18 10.27 -1.31
N LEU A 26 3.34 11.27 -1.02
CA LEU A 26 2.96 11.61 0.35
C LEU A 26 2.23 10.47 1.08
N GLU A 27 1.35 9.74 0.40
CA GLU A 27 0.70 8.56 0.99
C GLU A 27 1.69 7.41 1.25
N VAL A 28 2.65 7.19 0.35
CA VAL A 28 3.71 6.19 0.54
C VAL A 28 4.59 6.55 1.74
N ASP A 29 4.99 7.82 1.86
CA ASP A 29 5.77 8.32 3.00
C ASP A 29 5.05 8.09 4.34
N ARG A 30 3.73 8.36 4.37
CA ARG A 30 2.91 8.10 5.56
C ARG A 30 2.86 6.61 5.90
N ALA A 31 2.64 5.74 4.90
CA ALA A 31 2.61 4.30 5.13
C ALA A 31 3.97 3.76 5.63
N GLU A 32 5.08 4.26 5.08
CA GLU A 32 6.43 3.92 5.55
C GLU A 32 6.70 4.42 6.97
N ALA A 33 6.20 5.61 7.32
CA ALA A 33 6.30 6.15 8.69
C ALA A 33 5.50 5.29 9.68
N MET A 34 4.28 4.89 9.32
CA MET A 34 3.46 3.97 10.14
C MET A 34 4.13 2.61 10.33
N LEU A 35 4.81 2.10 9.30
CA LEU A 35 5.60 0.87 9.41
C LEU A 35 6.86 1.03 10.27
N ARG A 36 7.38 2.24 10.46
CA ARG A 36 8.52 2.50 11.36
C ARG A 36 8.07 2.77 12.78
N ALA A 37 6.85 3.24 12.97
CA ALA A 37 6.30 3.46 14.30
C ALA A 37 6.14 2.13 15.06
N ASP A 38 6.47 2.15 16.35
CA ASP A 38 6.29 1.02 17.27
C ASP A 38 4.87 0.97 17.85
N ALA A 39 4.14 2.09 17.79
CA ALA A 39 2.77 2.21 18.26
C ALA A 39 1.92 3.01 17.26
N LEU A 40 0.62 2.74 17.27
CA LEU A 40 -0.35 3.53 16.50
C LEU A 40 -0.36 4.99 16.97
N PRO A 41 -0.55 5.96 16.06
CA PRO A 41 -0.72 7.36 16.44
C PRO A 41 -1.89 7.51 17.42
N ALA A 42 -1.73 8.35 18.44
CA ALA A 42 -2.81 8.63 19.41
C ALA A 42 -4.08 9.22 18.75
N ALA A 43 -3.92 9.86 17.59
CA ALA A 43 -5.01 10.38 16.77
C ALA A 43 -5.80 9.29 16.02
N GLY A 44 -5.42 8.02 16.15
CA GLY A 44 -6.01 6.91 15.40
C GLY A 44 -5.40 6.71 14.02
N LEU A 45 -5.92 5.72 13.29
CA LEU A 45 -5.55 5.50 11.90
C LEU A 45 -6.19 6.60 11.02
N PRO A 46 -5.47 7.14 10.03
CA PRO A 46 -6.10 7.97 9.02
C PRO A 46 -7.24 7.19 8.37
N GLY A 47 -8.36 7.87 8.07
CA GLY A 47 -9.50 7.23 7.40
C GLY A 47 -9.09 6.61 6.07
N GLU A 48 -9.82 5.58 5.63
CA GLU A 48 -9.60 4.92 4.33
C GLU A 48 -9.81 5.92 3.18
N THR A 49 -8.73 6.61 2.80
CA THR A 49 -8.68 7.32 1.53
C THR A 49 -8.26 6.31 0.49
N THR A 50 -9.23 5.68 -0.17
CA THR A 50 -8.94 4.83 -1.33
C THR A 50 -8.33 5.70 -2.41
N TRP A 51 -7.00 5.61 -2.61
CA TRP A 51 -6.34 6.25 -3.73
C TRP A 51 -6.99 5.79 -5.03
N ARG A 52 -7.42 6.75 -5.85
CA ARG A 52 -8.00 6.49 -7.17
C ARG A 52 -7.03 7.00 -8.23
N PRO A 53 -6.65 6.16 -9.21
CA PRO A 53 -5.87 6.63 -10.34
C PRO A 53 -6.58 7.82 -11.00
N PRO A 54 -5.88 8.91 -11.29
CA PRO A 54 -6.51 10.06 -11.92
C PRO A 54 -6.85 9.71 -13.37
N ALA A 55 -7.95 10.25 -13.90
CA ALA A 55 -8.39 10.02 -15.29
C ALA A 55 -7.56 10.88 -16.27
N LEU A 56 -6.23 10.75 -16.21
CA LEU A 56 -5.27 11.51 -16.99
C LEU A 56 -4.86 10.77 -18.28
N PRO A 57 -4.40 11.50 -19.30
CA PRO A 57 -3.76 10.86 -20.47
C PRO A 57 -2.51 10.06 -20.04
N PRO A 58 -1.95 9.20 -20.91
CA PRO A 58 -0.74 8.45 -20.58
C PRO A 58 0.36 9.33 -19.98
N ILE A 59 1.06 8.78 -19.00
CA ILE A 59 2.09 9.50 -18.25
C ILE A 59 3.18 10.04 -19.20
N PRO A 60 3.64 11.30 -19.02
CA PRO A 60 4.75 11.86 -19.76
C PRO A 60 6.04 11.04 -19.57
N PRO A 61 6.87 10.88 -20.62
CA PRO A 61 8.06 10.01 -20.58
C PRO A 61 9.09 10.44 -19.53
N ASP A 62 9.20 11.75 -19.25
CA ASP A 62 10.05 12.34 -18.22
C ASP A 62 9.63 11.97 -16.79
N MET A 63 8.37 11.57 -16.59
CA MET A 63 7.82 11.19 -15.27
C MET A 63 7.77 9.68 -15.04
N VAL A 64 8.05 8.86 -16.07
CA VAL A 64 7.97 7.39 -15.99
C VAL A 64 8.88 6.83 -14.90
N GLU A 65 10.13 7.29 -14.82
CA GLU A 65 11.09 6.81 -13.83
C GLU A 65 10.66 7.17 -12.40
N ARG A 66 10.12 8.38 -12.20
CA ARG A 66 9.55 8.80 -10.91
C ARG A 66 8.38 7.89 -10.50
N ALA A 67 7.43 7.66 -11.41
CA ALA A 67 6.28 6.79 -11.13
C ALA A 67 6.69 5.34 -10.82
N ARG A 68 7.70 4.81 -11.53
CA ARG A 68 8.27 3.49 -11.24
C ARG A 68 8.92 3.42 -9.86
N GLY A 69 9.66 4.47 -9.47
CA GLY A 69 10.25 4.58 -8.14
C GLY A 69 9.18 4.55 -7.03
N ILE A 70 8.12 5.32 -7.18
CA ILE A 70 6.98 5.33 -6.24
C ILE A 70 6.33 3.94 -6.18
N HIS A 71 6.08 3.30 -7.33
CA HIS A 71 5.47 1.97 -7.36
C HIS A 71 6.33 0.89 -6.69
N ALA A 72 7.66 0.93 -6.89
CA ALA A 72 8.58 0.01 -6.23
C ALA A 72 8.51 0.15 -4.70
N ARG A 73 8.43 1.38 -4.18
CA ARG A 73 8.23 1.65 -2.74
C ARG A 73 6.89 1.12 -2.23
N GLN A 74 5.81 1.28 -3.00
CA GLN A 74 4.50 0.70 -2.66
C GLN A 74 4.56 -0.82 -2.49
N LEU A 75 5.27 -1.52 -3.39
CA LEU A 75 5.44 -2.97 -3.30
C LEU A 75 6.26 -3.39 -2.06
N ASP A 76 7.31 -2.63 -1.72
CA ASP A 76 8.08 -2.87 -0.48
C ASP A 76 7.20 -2.68 0.77
N VAL A 77 6.44 -1.58 0.83
CA VAL A 77 5.50 -1.30 1.92
C VAL A 77 4.50 -2.44 2.08
N ALA A 78 3.86 -2.87 0.98
CA ALA A 78 2.91 -3.98 1.00
C ALA A 78 3.55 -5.27 1.53
N ALA A 79 4.75 -5.61 1.05
CA ALA A 79 5.48 -6.79 1.50
C ALA A 79 5.85 -6.73 2.99
N ARG A 80 6.23 -5.55 3.49
CA ARG A 80 6.53 -5.30 4.92
C ARG A 80 5.29 -5.41 5.79
N MET A 81 4.16 -4.88 5.33
CA MET A 81 2.86 -5.03 6.01
C MET A 81 2.47 -6.49 6.17
N THR A 82 2.53 -7.28 5.10
CA THR A 82 2.22 -8.73 5.15
C THR A 82 3.12 -9.47 6.14
N ARG A 83 4.43 -9.18 6.16
CA ARG A 83 5.36 -9.78 7.13
C ARG A 83 4.98 -9.45 8.57
N ARG A 84 4.75 -8.17 8.88
CA ARG A 84 4.35 -7.73 10.23
C ARG A 84 3.04 -8.36 10.68
N LEU A 85 2.03 -8.45 9.81
CA LEU A 85 0.77 -9.13 10.13
C LEU A 85 0.99 -10.62 10.45
N GLY A 86 1.89 -11.29 9.71
CA GLY A 86 2.27 -12.67 10.01
C GLY A 86 2.98 -12.83 11.36
N ASP A 87 3.86 -11.90 11.74
CA ASP A 87 4.52 -11.88 13.05
C ASP A 87 3.52 -11.69 14.19
N LEU A 88 2.60 -10.72 14.05
CA LEU A 88 1.55 -10.46 15.03
C LEU A 88 0.63 -11.67 15.22
N GLY A 89 0.26 -12.36 14.13
CA GLY A 89 -0.54 -13.59 14.21
C GLY A 89 0.18 -14.71 14.98
N ARG A 90 1.49 -14.87 14.78
CA ARG A 90 2.30 -15.84 15.55
C ARG A 90 2.40 -15.47 17.03
N GLN A 91 2.58 -14.19 17.34
CA GLN A 91 2.64 -13.70 18.73
C GLN A 91 1.30 -13.91 19.46
N SER A 92 0.17 -13.64 18.78
CA SER A 92 -1.17 -13.91 19.33
C SER A 92 -1.34 -15.40 19.63
N ALA A 93 -1.02 -16.28 18.68
CA ALA A 93 -1.16 -17.73 18.88
C ALA A 93 -0.26 -18.28 20.02
N LEU A 94 0.93 -17.69 20.20
CA LEU A 94 1.81 -18.04 21.32
C LEU A 94 1.21 -17.58 22.66
N THR A 95 0.70 -16.35 22.71
CA THR A 95 0.07 -15.76 23.91
C THR A 95 -1.13 -16.60 24.34
N ASP A 96 -2.02 -16.95 23.41
CA ASP A 96 -3.19 -17.80 23.67
C ASP A 96 -2.79 -19.15 24.30
N ARG A 97 -1.68 -19.73 23.83
CA ARG A 97 -1.17 -21.02 24.34
C ARG A 97 -0.62 -20.90 25.76
N ILE A 98 0.06 -19.79 26.08
CA ILE A 98 0.58 -19.53 27.43
C ILE A 98 -0.56 -19.28 28.40
N GLU A 99 -1.51 -18.41 28.02
CA GLU A 99 -2.67 -18.05 28.85
C GLU A 99 -3.58 -19.25 29.13
N THR A 100 -3.83 -20.08 28.11
CA THR A 100 -4.77 -21.22 28.26
C THR A 100 -4.10 -22.44 28.90
N GLY A 101 -2.76 -22.53 28.91
CA GLY A 101 -2.01 -23.72 29.38
C GLY A 101 -2.33 -25.03 28.63
N ARG A 102 -3.21 -25.00 27.62
CA ARG A 102 -3.63 -26.15 26.82
C ARG A 102 -3.25 -25.93 25.38
N VAL A 103 -2.50 -26.89 24.82
CA VAL A 103 -2.34 -27.04 23.37
C VAL A 103 -3.73 -27.37 22.80
N ARG A 104 -4.36 -26.43 22.08
CA ARG A 104 -5.54 -26.78 21.28
C ARG A 104 -5.09 -27.79 20.22
N PRO A 105 -5.67 -29.00 20.16
CA PRO A 105 -5.33 -29.96 19.12
C PRO A 105 -5.63 -29.31 17.76
N ARG A 106 -4.62 -29.30 16.89
CA ARG A 106 -4.72 -28.75 15.53
C ARG A 106 -5.83 -29.51 14.81
N ALA A 107 -6.85 -28.81 14.31
CA ALA A 107 -7.92 -29.42 13.55
C ALA A 107 -7.31 -30.14 12.33
N GLN A 108 -7.42 -31.46 12.32
CA GLN A 108 -7.09 -32.27 11.15
C GLN A 108 -8.36 -32.35 10.31
N LEU A 109 -8.30 -31.81 9.09
CA LEU A 109 -9.36 -31.98 8.12
C LEU A 109 -9.32 -33.45 7.67
N VAL A 110 -10.26 -34.25 8.19
CA VAL A 110 -10.41 -35.63 7.76
C VAL A 110 -11.31 -35.60 6.52
N ASP A 111 -10.71 -35.83 5.36
CA ASP A 111 -11.46 -36.07 4.14
C ASP A 111 -12.18 -37.41 4.30
N ARG A 112 -13.51 -37.38 4.45
CA ARG A 112 -14.32 -38.59 4.38
C ARG A 112 -14.72 -38.78 2.93
N ALA A 113 -13.86 -39.42 2.15
CA ALA A 113 -14.28 -40.12 0.95
C ALA A 113 -15.13 -41.34 1.39
N CYS A 114 -16.37 -41.38 0.92
CA CYS A 114 -17.32 -42.48 1.10
C CYS A 114 -16.91 -43.73 0.31
#